data_AF-A0A151RJ59-F1
#
_entry.id   AF-A0A151RJ59-F1
#
_cell.length_a   1.000
_cell.length_b   1.000
_cell.length_c   1.000
_cell.angle_alpha   90.00
_cell.angle_beta   90.00
_cell.angle_gamma   90.00
#
_symmetry.space_group_name_H-M   'P 1'
#
loop_
_entity.id
_entity.type
_entity.pdbx_description
1 polymer ?
#
loop_
_entity_poly.entity_id
_entity_poly.type
_entity_poly.pdbx_seq_one_letter_code
_entity_poly.pdbx_strand_id
1 'polypeptide(L)' 'MDTKKPPETISVNMTGVMCVYSASFMRFAWVVRPRNLHLLVCHVTNETMQLYQLSRWFRAQR' A
#
# COMPACT_ATOMS: atom_id res chain seq x y z
N MET A 1 -8.09 16.23 -4.03
CA MET A 1 -7.69 15.06 -3.23
C MET A 1 -7.92 13.80 -4.03
N ASP A 2 -6.95 12.89 -4.05
CA ASP A 2 -7.01 11.64 -4.81
C ASP A 2 -8.22 10.76 -4.43
N THR A 3 -8.69 10.90 -3.19
CA THR A 3 -9.91 10.27 -2.67
C THR A 3 -11.22 10.70 -3.34
N LYS A 4 -11.22 11.74 -4.19
CA LYS A 4 -12.40 12.20 -4.95
C LYS A 4 -12.44 11.67 -6.38
N LYS A 5 -11.37 11.01 -6.84
CA LYS A 5 -11.32 10.42 -8.19
C LYS A 5 -12.20 9.16 -8.27
N PRO A 6 -12.75 8.87 -9.47
CA PRO A 6 -13.57 7.68 -9.67
C PRO A 6 -12.74 6.42 -9.36
N PRO A 7 -13.30 5.49 -8.56
CA PRO A 7 -12.59 4.30 -8.10
C PRO A 7 -12.11 3.43 -9.27
N GLU A 8 -12.81 3.42 -10.39
CA GLU A 8 -12.46 2.71 -11.63
C GLU A 8 -11.09 3.08 -12.20
N THR A 9 -10.56 4.26 -11.87
CA THR A 9 -9.21 4.69 -12.29
C THR A 9 -8.09 4.02 -11.50
N ILE A 10 -8.42 3.30 -10.43
CA ILE A 10 -7.45 2.57 -9.60
C ILE A 10 -7.06 1.29 -10.33
N SER A 11 -5.80 1.20 -10.74
CA SER A 11 -5.25 -0.02 -11.35
C SER A 11 -4.99 -1.07 -10.26
N VAL A 12 -5.95 -1.99 -10.09
CA VAL A 12 -5.88 -3.07 -9.08
C VAL A 12 -4.62 -3.93 -9.22
N ASN A 13 -4.21 -4.23 -10.46
CA ASN A 13 -3.00 -5.01 -10.71
C ASN A 13 -1.75 -4.28 -10.20
N MET A 14 -1.64 -2.98 -10.47
CA MET A 14 -0.51 -2.18 -9.98
C MET A 14 -0.55 -2.04 -8.46
N THR A 15 -1.72 -1.75 -7.87
CA THR A 15 -1.88 -1.64 -6.41
C THR A 15 -1.54 -2.95 -5.71
N GLY A 16 -1.97 -4.10 -6.24
CA GLY A 16 -1.64 -5.42 -5.69
C GLY A 16 -0.14 -5.72 -5.73
N VAL A 17 0.53 -5.44 -6.86
CA VAL A 17 1.99 -5.60 -6.98
C VAL A 17 2.72 -4.71 -5.97
N MET A 18 2.26 -3.46 -5.82
CA MET A 18 2.92 -2.49 -4.96
C MET A 18 2.73 -2.80 -3.46
N CYS A 19 1.58 -3.38 -3.06
CA CYS A 19 1.37 -3.96 -1.73
C CYS A 19 2.37 -5.10 -1.41
N VAL A 20 2.49 -6.08 -2.31
CA VAL A 20 3.40 -7.22 -2.10
C VAL A 20 4.86 -6.76 -2.01
N TYR A 21 5.24 -5.83 -2.88
CA TYR A 21 6.56 -5.21 -2.85
C TYR A 21 6.80 -4.52 -1.50
N SER A 22 5.91 -3.62 -1.09
CA SER A 22 6.00 -2.87 0.17
C SER A 22 6.05 -3.78 1.41
N ALA A 23 5.25 -4.85 1.46
CA ALA A 23 5.31 -5.85 2.54
C ALA A 23 6.68 -6.56 2.62
N SER A 24 7.32 -6.83 1.48
CA SER A 24 8.65 -7.42 1.43
C SER A 24 9.72 -6.48 2.02
N PHE A 25 9.62 -5.18 1.73
CA PHE A 25 10.49 -4.14 2.28
C PHE A 25 10.27 -3.93 3.78
N MET A 26 9.02 -3.97 4.25
CA MET A 26 8.71 -3.93 5.68
C MET A 26 9.31 -5.12 6.43
N ARG A 27 9.22 -6.34 5.88
CA ARG A 27 9.83 -7.53 6.46
C ARG A 27 11.35 -7.38 6.55
N PHE A 28 11.99 -6.88 5.49
CA PHE A 28 13.43 -6.61 5.49
C PHE A 28 13.81 -5.58 6.58
N ALA A 29 13.08 -4.47 6.67
CA ALA A 29 13.32 -3.39 7.64
C ALA A 29 13.24 -3.85 9.10
N TRP A 30 12.39 -4.85 9.38
CA TRP A 30 12.18 -5.40 10.72
C TRP A 30 13.18 -6.50 11.10
N VAL A 31 13.53 -7.36 10.13
CA VAL A 31 14.37 -8.55 10.37
C VAL A 31 15.86 -8.21 10.35
N VAL A 32 16.32 -7.32 9.48
CA VAL A 32 17.74 -6.96 9.36
C VAL A 32 18.16 -6.05 10.51
N ARG A 33 19.36 -6.29 11.08
CA ARG A 33 19.93 -5.49 12.17
C ARG A 33 21.12 -4.66 11.67
N PRO A 34 21.22 -3.38 12.08
CA PRO A 34 20.25 -2.62 12.90
C PRO A 34 18.92 -2.36 12.15
N ARG A 35 17.80 -2.35 12.88
CA ARG A 35 16.45 -2.23 12.29
C ARG A 35 16.25 -0.86 11.63
N ASN A 36 15.71 -0.84 10.42
CA ASN A 36 15.44 0.41 9.70
C ASN A 36 13.99 0.87 9.90
N LEU A 37 13.73 1.55 11.02
CA LEU A 37 12.38 2.03 11.37
C LEU A 37 11.84 3.09 10.41
N HIS A 38 12.70 3.91 9.79
CA HIS A 38 12.26 4.92 8.81
C HIS A 38 11.64 4.26 7.58
N LEU A 39 12.31 3.22 7.06
CA LEU A 39 11.80 2.45 5.93
C LEU A 39 10.50 1.74 6.32
N LEU A 40 10.43 1.17 7.52
CA LEU A 40 9.21 0.54 8.03
C LEU A 40 8.03 1.52 8.09
N VAL A 41 8.20 2.69 8.71
CA VAL A 41 7.12 3.68 8.89
C VAL A 41 6.63 4.22 7.54
N CYS A 42 7.54 4.47 6.60
CA CYS A 42 7.20 4.93 5.26
C CYS A 42 6.34 3.88 4.54
N HIS A 43 6.78 2.62 4.54
CA HIS A 43 6.03 1.55 3.88
C HIS A 43 4.69 1.26 4.54
N VAL A 44 4.60 1.27 5.88
CA VAL A 44 3.32 1.14 6.60
C VAL A 44 2.32 2.23 6.19
N THR A 45 2.77 3.47 6.11
CA THR A 45 1.90 4.61 5.73
C THR A 45 1.42 4.48 4.28
N ASN A 46 2.34 4.12 3.37
CA ASN A 46 2.03 3.94 1.95
C ASN A 46 1.11 2.74 1.69
N GLU A 47 1.32 1.64 2.42
CA GLU A 47 0.48 0.44 2.38
C GLU A 47 -0.94 0.76 2.85
N THR A 48 -1.08 1.50 3.96
CA THR A 48 -2.38 1.89 4.53
C THR A 48 -3.20 2.70 3.52
N MET A 49 -2.56 3.63 2.81
CA MET A 49 -3.23 4.43 1.78
C MET A 49 -3.60 3.60 0.54
N GLN A 50 -2.73 2.69 0.11
CA GLN A 50 -3.02 1.77 -1.00
C GLN A 50 -4.19 0.83 -0.68
N LEU A 51 -4.20 0.23 0.51
CA LEU A 51 -5.30 -0.63 0.97
C LEU A 51 -6.60 0.15 1.11
N TYR A 52 -6.54 1.40 1.58
CA TYR A 52 -7.72 2.27 1.61
C TYR A 52 -8.28 2.50 0.21
N GLN A 53 -7.44 2.84 -0.78
CA GLN A 53 -7.89 3.00 -2.16
C GLN A 53 -8.43 1.70 -2.76
N LEU A 54 -7.77 0.57 -2.51
CA LEU A 54 -8.24 -0.75 -2.95
C LEU A 54 -9.61 -1.10 -2.32
N SER A 55 -9.81 -0.77 -1.04
CA SER A 55 -11.10 -0.97 -0.37
C SER A 55 -12.20 -0.11 -1.00
N ARG A 56 -11.87 1.10 -1.46
CA ARG A 56 -12.81 1.97 -2.19
C ARG A 56 -13.15 1.40 -3.56
N TRP A 57 -12.17 0.86 -4.27
CA TRP A 57 -12.41 0.14 -5.53
C TRP A 57 -13.36 -1.04 -5.31
N PHE A 58 -13.07 -1.90 -4.33
CA PHE A 58 -13.89 -3.09 -4.04
C PHE A 58 -15.33 -2.74 -3.66
N ARG A 59 -15.54 -1.64 -2.91
CA ARG A 59 -16.88 -1.14 -2.56
C ARG A 59 -17.65 -0.56 -3.75
N ALA A 60 -16.95 0.00 -4.74
CA ALA A 60 -17.58 0.56 -5.94
C ALA A 60 -17.93 -0.50 -6.99
N GLN A 61 -17.24 -1.65 -6.95
CA GLN A 61 -17.52 -2.81 -7.79
C GLN A 61 -18.73 -3.63 -7.28
N ARG A 62 -19.26 -3.31 -6.10
CA ARG A 62 -20.38 -4.01 -5.44
C ARG A 62 -21.67 -3.21 -5.59
#